data_AF-A0A0S9Q1M9-F1
#
_entry.id   AF-A0A0S9Q1M9-F1
#
_cell.length_a   1.000
_cell.length_b   1.000
_cell.length_c   1.000
_cell.angle_alpha   90.00
_cell.angle_beta   90.00
_cell.angle_gamma   90.00
#
_symmetry.space_group_name_H-M   'P 1'
#
loop_
_entity.id
_entity.type
_entity.pdbx_description
1 polymer ?
#
loop_
_entity_poly.entity_id
_entity_poly.type
_entity_poly.pdbx_seq_one_letter_code
_entity_poly.pdbx_strand_id
1 'polypeptide(L)'
;MIVDGVDPRDTRWEVDWPVYRVYFWHQPPAPAGVAQEHVMWHCDEYRLSDVTDVEEVLDWARNRARSDQTFVIYVEQRDGQRSGLVRLFGVDPNSTA
;
A
#
# COMPACT_ATOMS: atom_id res chain seq x y z
N MET A 1 -12.43 15.46 7.14
CA MET A 1 -12.08 15.96 5.79
C MET A 1 -11.98 17.47 5.87
N ILE A 2 -10.85 18.04 5.45
CA ILE A 2 -10.63 19.49 5.34
C ILE A 2 -10.43 19.75 3.84
N VAL A 3 -10.99 20.84 3.31
CA VAL A 3 -10.98 21.14 1.88
C VAL A 3 -10.61 22.60 1.66
N ASP A 4 -9.53 22.83 0.93
CA ASP A 4 -9.03 24.14 0.54
C ASP A 4 -8.90 24.24 -0.98
N GLY A 5 -9.19 25.42 -1.54
CA GLY A 5 -8.93 25.69 -2.95
C GLY A 5 -7.43 25.87 -3.19
N VAL A 6 -6.91 25.25 -4.23
CA VAL A 6 -5.49 25.30 -4.60
C VAL A 6 -5.31 25.88 -6.01
N ASP A 7 -4.18 26.54 -6.25
CA ASP A 7 -3.81 27.05 -7.56
C ASP A 7 -2.85 26.07 -8.21
N PRO A 8 -3.18 25.44 -9.35
CA PRO A 8 -2.30 24.43 -9.96
C PRO A 8 -0.90 24.96 -10.31
N ARG A 9 -0.72 26.29 -10.38
CA ARG A 9 0.59 26.92 -10.62
C ARG A 9 1.53 26.86 -9.41
N ASP A 10 1.07 26.43 -8.24
CA ASP A 10 1.90 26.21 -7.06
C ASP A 10 2.71 24.90 -7.10
N THR A 11 2.37 24.01 -8.04
CA THR A 11 2.96 22.68 -8.19
C THR A 11 4.25 22.75 -9.01
N ARG A 12 5.31 22.11 -8.52
CA ARG A 12 6.66 22.18 -9.12
C ARG A 12 7.06 20.94 -9.92
N TRP A 13 6.34 19.84 -9.75
CA TRP A 13 6.65 18.56 -10.37
C TRP A 13 5.42 17.65 -10.35
N GLU A 14 5.38 16.70 -11.27
CA GLU A 14 4.34 15.69 -11.42
C GLU A 14 4.98 14.38 -11.88
N VAL A 15 4.31 13.25 -11.60
CA VAL A 15 4.72 11.92 -12.06
C VAL A 15 3.53 11.26 -12.72
N ASP A 16 3.55 11.21 -14.06
CA ASP A 16 2.44 10.66 -14.86
C ASP A 16 2.32 9.14 -14.75
N TRP A 17 3.46 8.45 -14.51
CA TRP A 17 3.56 7.00 -14.48
C TRP A 17 4.18 6.53 -13.17
N PRO A 18 3.47 6.69 -12.04
CA PRO A 18 3.99 6.32 -10.74
C PRO A 18 4.15 4.80 -10.64
N VAL A 19 5.13 4.39 -9.84
CA VAL A 19 5.29 3.01 -9.44
C VAL A 19 4.51 2.78 -8.16
N TYR A 20 3.72 1.71 -8.11
CA TYR A 20 2.95 1.36 -6.93
C TYR A 20 3.61 0.22 -6.16
N ARG A 21 3.42 0.21 -4.84
CA ARG A 21 3.73 -0.91 -3.95
C ARG A 21 2.45 -1.42 -3.34
N VAL A 22 2.21 -2.74 -3.44
CA VAL A 22 1.05 -3.39 -2.82
C VAL A 22 1.53 -4.49 -1.90
N TYR A 23 1.18 -4.37 -0.63
CA TYR A 23 1.58 -5.28 0.43
C TYR A 23 0.37 -6.02 0.96
N PHE A 24 0.37 -7.35 0.84
CA PHE A 24 -0.72 -8.20 1.35
C PHE A 24 -0.32 -8.79 2.70
N TRP A 25 -1.05 -8.42 3.73
CA TRP A 25 -0.84 -8.85 5.09
C TRP A 25 -1.78 -9.99 5.46
N HIS A 26 -1.23 -11.04 6.06
CA HIS A 26 -1.98 -12.14 6.65
C HIS A 26 -1.26 -12.67 7.89
N GLN A 27 -1.99 -13.34 8.78
CA GLN A 27 -1.40 -14.16 9.82
C GLN A 27 -1.62 -15.63 9.46
N PRO A 28 -0.58 -16.47 9.45
CA PRO A 28 -0.78 -17.90 9.30
C PRO A 28 -1.57 -18.46 10.49
N PRO A 29 -2.18 -19.65 10.35
CA PRO A 29 -2.85 -20.32 11.47
C PRO A 29 -1.90 -20.52 12.64
N ALA A 30 -2.37 -20.25 13.85
CA ALA A 30 -1.58 -20.45 15.05
C ALA A 30 -1.17 -21.93 15.23
N PRO A 31 0.10 -22.20 15.57
CA PRO A 31 0.51 -23.53 16.01
C PRO A 31 -0.27 -23.98 17.26
N ALA A 32 -0.34 -25.29 17.49
CA ALA A 32 -1.02 -25.85 18.66
C ALA A 32 -0.45 -25.26 19.96
N GLY A 33 -1.33 -24.72 20.81
CA GLY A 33 -0.96 -24.11 22.10
C GLY A 33 -0.54 -22.64 22.02
N VAL A 34 -0.57 -22.01 20.85
CA VAL A 34 -0.29 -20.58 20.66
C VAL A 34 -1.59 -19.84 20.35
N ALA A 35 -1.83 -18.71 21.02
CA ALA A 35 -2.96 -17.83 20.68
C ALA A 35 -2.68 -17.09 19.36
N GLN A 36 -3.72 -16.93 18.52
CA GLN A 36 -3.59 -16.29 17.20
C GLN A 36 -3.02 -14.88 17.24
N GLU A 37 -3.29 -14.12 18.31
CA GLU A 37 -2.76 -12.77 18.55
C GLU A 37 -1.22 -12.71 18.70
N HIS A 38 -0.58 -13.83 19.08
CA HIS A 38 0.87 -13.92 19.20
C HIS A 38 1.55 -14.35 17.88
N VAL A 39 0.78 -14.63 16.84
CA VAL A 39 1.32 -15.00 15.53
C VAL A 39 1.75 -13.73 14.79
N MET A 40 2.97 -13.72 14.27
CA MET A 40 3.48 -12.58 13.50
C MET A 40 2.74 -12.41 12.18
N TRP A 41 2.61 -11.16 11.73
CA TRP A 41 2.10 -10.85 10.40
C TRP A 41 3.13 -11.21 9.33
N HIS A 42 2.65 -11.81 8.25
CA HIS A 42 3.40 -12.07 7.03
C HIS A 42 2.97 -11.11 5.93
N CYS A 43 3.94 -10.68 5.11
CA CYS A 43 3.74 -9.74 4.01
C CYS A 43 4.14 -10.38 2.68
N ASP A 44 3.23 -10.38 1.71
CA ASP A 44 3.56 -10.60 0.31
C ASP A 44 3.67 -9.26 -0.41
N GLU A 45 4.86 -8.94 -0.92
CA GLU A 45 5.19 -7.61 -1.45
C GLU A 45 5.24 -7.58 -2.99
N TYR A 46 4.56 -6.60 -3.58
CA TYR A 46 4.53 -6.42 -5.03
C TYR A 46 4.89 -5.00 -5.42
N ARG A 47 5.59 -4.87 -6.54
CA ARG A 47 5.91 -3.60 -7.19
C ARG A 47 5.25 -3.59 -8.56
N LEU A 48 4.38 -2.62 -8.80
CA LEU A 48 3.66 -2.48 -10.06
C LEU A 48 4.17 -1.25 -10.80
N SER A 49 4.44 -1.42 -12.09
CA SER A 49 4.82 -0.38 -13.04
C SER A 49 3.93 -0.51 -14.26
N ASP A 50 3.92 0.51 -15.13
CA ASP A 50 3.08 0.57 -16.33
C ASP A 50 1.58 0.40 -16.01
N VAL A 51 1.16 0.95 -14.87
CA VAL A 51 -0.23 0.97 -14.43
C VAL A 51 -0.84 2.32 -14.81
N THR A 52 -2.10 2.30 -15.27
CA THR A 52 -2.81 3.50 -15.72
C THR A 52 -3.08 4.47 -14.57
N ASP A 53 -3.65 3.97 -13.48
CA ASP A 53 -4.05 4.78 -12.33
C ASP A 53 -4.25 3.92 -11.06
N VAL A 54 -4.67 4.57 -9.98
CA VAL A 54 -4.92 3.92 -8.69
C VAL A 54 -6.12 2.96 -8.71
N GLU A 55 -7.10 3.16 -9.60
CA GLU A 55 -8.26 2.29 -9.70
C GLU A 55 -7.86 0.93 -10.26
N GLU A 56 -6.99 0.91 -11.29
CA GLU A 56 -6.43 -0.33 -11.84
C GLU A 56 -5.66 -1.11 -10.75
N VAL A 57 -4.87 -0.43 -9.90
CA VAL A 57 -4.16 -1.07 -8.78
C VAL A 57 -5.14 -1.66 -7.76
N LEU A 58 -6.20 -0.91 -7.42
CA LEU A 58 -7.21 -1.36 -6.46
C LEU A 58 -7.93 -2.61 -6.97
N ASP A 59 -8.31 -2.63 -8.24
CA ASP A 59 -9.01 -3.77 -8.83
C ASP A 59 -8.09 -4.98 -8.95
N TRP A 60 -6.84 -4.80 -9.37
CA TRP A 60 -5.84 -5.86 -9.32
C TRP A 60 -5.66 -6.42 -7.90
N ALA A 61 -5.56 -5.54 -6.90
CA ALA A 61 -5.33 -5.95 -5.51
C ALA A 61 -6.54 -6.71 -4.94
N ARG A 62 -7.76 -6.24 -5.19
CA ARG A 62 -8.99 -6.91 -4.78
C ARG A 62 -9.13 -8.29 -5.42
N ASN A 63 -8.79 -8.42 -6.70
CA ASN A 63 -8.85 -9.69 -7.42
C ASN A 63 -7.77 -10.68 -6.96
N ARG A 64 -6.61 -10.18 -6.52
CA ARG A 64 -5.50 -11.02 -6.03
C ARG A 64 -5.64 -11.41 -4.56
N ALA A 65 -6.25 -10.55 -3.74
CA ALA A 65 -6.37 -10.77 -2.30
C ALA A 65 -7.10 -12.07 -1.99
N ARG A 66 -6.52 -12.87 -1.09
CA ARG A 66 -7.24 -13.99 -0.48
C ARG A 66 -8.21 -13.47 0.59
N SER A 67 -9.19 -14.28 0.97
CA SER A 67 -10.17 -13.91 2.00
C SER A 67 -9.57 -13.65 3.38
N ASP A 68 -8.39 -14.19 3.66
CA ASP A 68 -7.62 -14.02 4.91
C ASP A 68 -6.60 -12.87 4.83
N GLN A 69 -6.53 -12.17 3.71
CA GLN A 69 -5.57 -11.09 3.48
C GLN A 69 -6.23 -9.72 3.56
N THR A 70 -5.50 -8.79 4.16
CA THR A 70 -5.72 -7.34 3.98
C THR A 70 -4.58 -6.79 3.13
N PHE A 71 -4.76 -5.64 2.50
CA PHE A 71 -3.68 -5.04 1.71
C PHE A 71 -3.57 -3.54 1.90
N VAL A 72 -2.36 -3.04 1.68
CA VAL A 72 -2.01 -1.62 1.71
C VAL A 72 -1.40 -1.25 0.36
N ILE A 73 -1.81 -0.11 -0.18
CA ILE A 73 -1.31 0.43 -1.44
C ILE A 73 -0.54 1.70 -1.16
N TYR A 74 0.65 1.78 -1.73
CA TYR A 74 1.50 2.96 -1.72
C TYR A 74 1.89 3.36 -3.14
N VAL A 75 2.21 4.64 -3.32
CA VAL A 75 3.05 5.10 -4.43
C VAL A 75 4.49 5.17 -3.95
N GLU A 76 5.40 4.55 -4.71
CA GLU A 76 6.85 4.73 -4.55
C GLU A 76 7.22 6.12 -5.04
N GLN A 77 7.80 6.92 -4.15
CA GLN A 77 8.38 8.21 -4.49
C GLN A 77 9.90 8.15 -4.34
N ARG A 78 10.60 8.90 -5.18
CA ARG A 78 12.06 9.03 -5.09
C ARG A 78 12.43 10.47 -4.84
N ASP A 79 13.15 10.70 -3.77
CA ASP A 79 13.79 11.98 -3.46
C ASP A 79 15.31 11.79 -3.51
N GLY A 80 15.91 12.14 -4.65
CA GLY A 80 17.32 11.87 -4.94
C GLY A 80 17.64 10.37 -4.87
N GLN A 81 18.42 9.97 -3.86
CA GLN A 81 18.80 8.55 -3.63
C GLN A 81 17.90 7.84 -2.62
N ARG A 82 16.89 8.52 -2.06
CA ARG A 82 16.00 7.95 -1.05
C ARG A 82 14.70 7.49 -1.70
N SER A 83 14.30 6.25 -1.41
CA SER A 83 12.97 5.75 -1.72
C SER A 83 12.04 6.03 -0.54
N GLY A 84 10.91 6.67 -0.83
CA GLY A 84 9.81 6.90 0.09
C GLY A 84 8.52 6.23 -0.41
N LEU A 85 7.54 6.13 0.48
CA LEU A 85 6.22 5.59 0.19
C LEU A 85 5.15 6.59 0.62
N VAL A 86 4.20 6.85 -0.27
CA VAL A 86 2.98 7.62 0.05
C VAL A 86 1.83 6.64 0.12
N ARG A 87 1.20 6.50 1.28
CA ARG A 87 0.07 5.58 1.48
C ARG A 87 -1.18 6.12 0.81
N LEU A 88 -1.78 5.33 -0.06
CA LEU A 88 -3.03 5.66 -0.75
C LEU A 88 -4.23 4.93 -0.15
N PHE A 89 -4.04 3.67 0.27
CA PHE A 89 -5.13 2.82 0.75
C PHE A 89 -4.66 1.82 1.79
N GLY A 90 -5.54 1.47 2.72
CA GLY A 90 -5.32 0.43 3.73
C GLY A 90 -4.52 0.90 4.95
N VAL A 91 -4.29 -0.03 5.87
CA VAL A 91 -3.50 0.20 7.08
C VAL A 91 -2.52 -0.96 7.22
N ASP A 92 -1.25 -0.64 7.41
CA ASP A 92 -0.24 -1.63 7.75
C ASP A 92 -0.51 -2.10 9.19
N PRO A 93 -0.75 -3.39 9.43
CA PRO A 93 -1.03 -3.89 10.77
C PRO A 93 0.15 -3.75 11.73
N ASN A 94 1.37 -3.55 11.22
CA ASN A 94 2.58 -3.28 12.02
C ASN A 94 2.85 -1.78 12.21
N SER A 95 2.10 -0.90 11.53
CA SER A 95 2.20 0.55 11.73
C SER A 95 1.55 0.91 13.07
N THR A 96 2.35 1.16 14.11
CA THR A 96 1.88 1.90 15.28
C THR A 96 1.38 3.28 14.85
N ALA A 97 0.09 3.51 15.03
CA ALA A 97 -0.55 4.82 14.85
C ALA A 97 -0.06 5.84 15.89
#